data_AF-A0A1S1CND1-F1
#
_entry.id   AF-A0A1S1CND1-F1
#
_cell.length_a   1.000
_cell.length_b   1.000
_cell.length_c   1.000
_cell.angle_alpha   90.00
_cell.angle_beta   90.00
_cell.angle_gamma   90.00
#
_symmetry.space_group_name_H-M   'P 1'
#
loop_
_entity.id
_entity.type
_entity.pdbx_description
1 polymer ?
#
loop_
_entity_poly.entity_id
_entity_poly.type
_entity_poly.pdbx_seq_one_letter_code
_entity_poly.pdbx_strand_id
1 'polypeptide(L)'
;MSEQTSSEGSPAPAEARSRGPWWASLRLWTACACVLLVVTVLILPLPIVVRAFILGVLIFSAVFVTVDAGGFGKTFAALTCTLLVLYLVYTADRGVSLLLSGSVAGMVLGLGMILLPVLGAWALVREILFGTRIQMMAQQLSDSGDLAEDNLPRTPSGKVDREAAAAEFESFAAAVEQEPENWKAWFNLACMYDAVGERKRARAAMRNAWSLRSGGAAKEMR
;
A
#
# COMPACT_ATOMS: atom_id res chain seq x y z
N MET A 1 -24.33 57.82 -41.27
CA MET A 1 -23.98 56.40 -41.10
C MET A 1 -24.21 56.07 -39.63
N SER A 2 -25.45 55.71 -39.32
CA SER A 2 -25.85 54.52 -38.55
C SER A 2 -24.69 53.67 -37.98
N GLU A 3 -24.74 53.05 -36.81
CA GLU A 3 -25.76 52.87 -35.76
C GLU A 3 -25.09 51.99 -34.69
N GLN A 4 -25.70 51.90 -33.49
CA GLN A 4 -25.51 50.86 -32.44
C GLN A 4 -24.26 51.00 -31.56
N THR A 5 -24.29 51.51 -30.31
CA THR A 5 -25.17 51.34 -29.14
C THR A 5 -25.22 49.92 -28.53
N SER A 6 -24.66 49.82 -27.32
CA SER A 6 -25.17 49.08 -26.16
C SER A 6 -25.01 47.55 -26.08
N SER A 7 -24.14 47.11 -25.17
CA SER A 7 -24.39 46.17 -24.05
C SER A 7 -23.02 45.72 -23.51
N GLU A 8 -22.54 46.19 -22.36
CA GLU A 8 -22.99 45.76 -21.02
C GLU A 8 -23.51 44.32 -21.03
N GLY A 9 -22.59 43.38 -21.22
CA GLY A 9 -22.76 41.99 -20.80
C GLY A 9 -22.23 41.84 -19.37
N SER A 10 -23.14 41.86 -18.40
CA SER A 10 -22.92 41.59 -16.98
C SER A 10 -21.93 40.45 -16.72
N PRO A 11 -21.15 40.47 -15.62
CA PRO A 11 -20.60 39.23 -15.10
C PRO A 11 -21.78 38.28 -14.83
N ALA A 12 -21.73 37.09 -15.43
CA ALA A 12 -22.70 36.04 -15.20
C ALA A 12 -22.96 35.92 -13.68
N PRO A 13 -24.22 35.80 -13.23
CA PRO A 13 -24.48 35.58 -11.82
C PRO A 13 -23.71 34.33 -11.43
N ALA A 14 -22.81 34.47 -10.45
CA ALA A 14 -22.09 33.37 -9.86
C ALA A 14 -23.08 32.23 -9.69
N GLU A 15 -22.88 31.13 -10.43
CA GLU A 15 -23.68 29.93 -10.26
C GLU A 15 -23.77 29.69 -8.77
N ALA A 16 -24.97 29.87 -8.24
CA ALA A 16 -25.32 29.41 -6.92
C ALA A 16 -25.13 27.91 -6.99
N ARG A 17 -23.90 27.46 -6.71
CA ARG A 17 -23.55 26.06 -6.53
C ARG A 17 -24.49 25.59 -5.45
N SER A 18 -25.59 24.98 -5.88
CA SER A 18 -26.62 24.45 -5.01
C SER A 18 -25.91 23.38 -4.20
N ARG A 19 -25.45 23.79 -3.01
CA ARG A 19 -25.01 22.86 -1.98
C ARG A 19 -26.25 22.04 -1.72
N GLY A 20 -26.30 20.86 -2.33
CA GLY A 20 -27.37 19.89 -2.11
C GLY A 20 -27.62 19.81 -0.61
N PRO A 21 -28.89 19.67 -0.21
CA PRO A 21 -29.27 19.86 1.18
C PRO A 21 -28.34 19.13 2.13
N TRP A 22 -27.86 19.81 3.17
CA TRP A 22 -26.86 19.26 4.09
C TRP A 22 -27.28 17.91 4.72
N TRP A 23 -28.59 17.62 4.76
CA TRP A 23 -29.18 16.36 5.20
C TRP A 23 -29.06 15.19 4.20
N ALA A 24 -28.71 15.44 2.94
CA ALA A 24 -28.43 14.40 1.92
C ALA A 24 -26.95 13.97 1.91
N SER A 25 -26.14 14.51 2.81
CA SER A 25 -24.76 14.08 3.02
C SER A 25 -24.74 12.59 3.37
N LEU A 26 -24.11 11.78 2.51
CA LEU A 26 -23.92 10.33 2.72
C LEU A 26 -23.27 10.03 4.09
N ARG A 27 -22.50 10.99 4.63
CA ARG A 27 -21.85 10.95 5.94
C ARG A 27 -22.84 11.06 7.11
N LEU A 28 -23.90 11.86 6.95
CA LEU A 28 -24.92 12.05 7.99
C LEU A 28 -25.78 10.79 8.13
N TRP A 29 -26.12 10.17 6.99
CA TRP A 29 -26.87 8.90 6.95
C TRP A 29 -26.07 7.73 7.50
N THR A 30 -24.77 7.63 7.17
CA THR A 30 -23.89 6.59 7.74
C THR A 30 -23.70 6.77 9.26
N ALA A 31 -23.53 8.00 9.76
CA ALA A 31 -23.46 8.26 11.19
C ALA A 31 -24.77 7.88 11.92
N CYS A 32 -25.94 8.26 11.38
CA CYS A 32 -27.24 7.85 11.94
C CYS A 32 -27.42 6.33 11.93
N ALA A 33 -27.03 5.65 10.85
CA ALA A 33 -27.10 4.19 10.76
C ALA A 33 -26.21 3.49 11.79
N CYS A 34 -24.99 3.99 12.04
CA CYS A 34 -24.11 3.48 13.08
C CYS A 34 -24.72 3.65 14.48
N VAL A 35 -25.30 4.81 14.80
CA VAL A 35 -25.94 5.07 16.09
C VAL A 35 -27.14 4.15 16.31
N LEU A 36 -27.99 3.96 15.29
CA LEU A 36 -29.12 3.02 15.35
C LEU A 36 -28.66 1.57 15.57
N LEU A 37 -27.57 1.15 14.94
CA LEU A 37 -26.99 -0.18 15.15
C LEU A 37 -26.45 -0.36 16.58
N VAL A 38 -25.80 0.66 17.15
CA VAL A 38 -25.31 0.64 18.54
C VAL A 38 -26.48 0.48 19.51
N VAL A 39 -27.54 1.28 19.32
CA VAL A 39 -28.75 1.21 20.16
C VAL A 39 -29.42 -0.16 20.05
N THR A 40 -29.50 -0.72 18.85
CA THR A 40 -30.06 -2.06 18.61
C THR A 40 -29.28 -3.15 19.36
N VAL A 41 -27.96 -3.06 19.38
CA VAL A 41 -27.07 -4.01 20.06
C VAL A 41 -27.19 -3.94 21.58
N LEU A 42 -27.42 -2.74 22.13
CA LEU A 42 -27.63 -2.54 23.57
C LEU A 42 -28.97 -3.14 24.05
N ILE A 43 -30.00 -3.14 23.19
CA ILE A 43 -31.34 -3.66 23.50
C ILE A 43 -31.37 -5.20 23.49
N LEU A 44 -30.58 -5.87 22.63
CA LEU A 44 -30.62 -7.32 22.47
C LEU A 44 -29.96 -8.05 23.67
N PRO A 45 -30.56 -9.09 24.29
CA PRO A 45 -30.02 -9.81 25.45
C PRO A 45 -28.87 -10.75 25.05
N LEU A 46 -27.78 -10.18 24.53
CA LEU A 46 -26.59 -10.89 24.11
C LEU A 46 -25.62 -11.09 25.28
N PRO A 47 -24.86 -12.21 25.30
CA PRO A 47 -23.77 -12.40 26.24
C PRO A 47 -22.78 -11.23 26.17
N ILE A 48 -22.27 -10.82 27.34
CA ILE A 48 -21.47 -9.58 27.52
C ILE A 48 -20.28 -9.52 26.55
N VAL A 49 -19.66 -10.66 26.28
CA VAL A 49 -18.53 -10.78 25.34
C VAL A 49 -18.93 -10.40 23.91
N VAL A 50 -20.12 -10.80 23.47
CA VAL A 50 -20.63 -10.51 22.12
C VAL A 50 -21.05 -9.03 22.00
N ARG A 51 -21.65 -8.46 23.06
CA ARG A 51 -21.95 -7.02 23.11
C ARG A 51 -20.69 -6.16 23.00
N ALA A 52 -19.65 -6.50 23.78
CA ALA A 52 -18.38 -5.78 23.76
C ALA A 52 -17.72 -5.85 22.36
N PHE A 53 -17.77 -7.00 21.71
CA PHE A 53 -17.24 -7.17 20.35
C PHE A 53 -17.99 -6.31 19.32
N ILE A 54 -19.32 -6.34 19.32
CA ILE A 54 -20.11 -5.57 18.35
C ILE A 54 -19.97 -4.06 18.59
N LEU A 55 -19.95 -3.62 19.85
CA LEU A 55 -19.69 -2.21 20.18
C LEU A 55 -18.29 -1.78 19.71
N GLY A 56 -17.28 -2.64 19.87
CA GLY A 56 -15.95 -2.42 19.31
C GLY A 56 -15.97 -2.23 17.80
N VAL A 57 -16.66 -3.11 17.06
CA VAL A 57 -16.81 -2.99 15.60
C VAL A 57 -17.56 -1.73 15.19
N LEU A 58 -18.58 -1.30 15.93
CA LEU A 58 -19.39 -0.12 15.60
C LEU A 58 -18.66 1.20 15.88
N ILE A 59 -18.00 1.31 17.05
CA ILE A 59 -17.12 2.44 17.36
C ILE A 59 -16.04 2.53 16.27
N PHE A 60 -15.47 1.38 15.90
CA PHE A 60 -14.48 1.31 14.86
C PHE A 60 -15.02 1.76 13.48
N SER A 61 -16.20 1.31 13.08
CA SER A 61 -16.82 1.71 11.80
C SER A 61 -17.14 3.21 11.76
N ALA A 62 -17.56 3.79 12.89
CA ALA A 62 -17.75 5.23 13.02
C ALA A 62 -16.42 5.99 12.84
N VAL A 63 -15.34 5.52 13.48
CA VAL A 63 -13.99 6.09 13.30
C VAL A 63 -13.53 5.96 11.85
N PHE A 64 -13.73 4.79 11.22
CA PHE A 64 -13.39 4.53 9.82
C PHE A 64 -14.06 5.54 8.86
N VAL A 65 -15.37 5.77 9.02
CA VAL A 65 -16.12 6.74 8.20
C VAL A 65 -15.58 8.17 8.40
N THR A 66 -15.17 8.53 9.62
CA THR A 66 -14.58 9.86 9.88
C THR A 66 -13.15 10.02 9.35
N VAL A 67 -12.39 8.93 9.21
CA VAL A 67 -11.00 8.95 8.73
C VAL A 67 -10.92 8.93 7.21
N ASP A 68 -11.72 8.08 6.55
CA ASP A 68 -11.83 8.00 5.08
C ASP A 68 -12.26 9.35 4.49
N ALA A 69 -13.07 10.07 5.25
CA ALA A 69 -13.51 11.42 4.97
C ALA A 69 -12.41 12.50 4.88
N GLY A 70 -11.26 12.30 5.54
CA GLY A 70 -10.30 13.38 5.81
C GLY A 70 -9.03 13.39 4.94
N GLY A 71 -8.81 12.41 4.06
CA GLY A 71 -7.59 12.34 3.24
C GLY A 71 -6.30 12.01 4.02
N PHE A 72 -6.41 11.56 5.27
CA PHE A 72 -5.26 11.22 6.12
C PHE A 72 -4.82 9.76 5.93
N GLY A 73 -4.03 9.49 4.90
CA GLY A 73 -3.53 8.14 4.61
C GLY A 73 -2.80 7.46 5.78
N LYS A 74 -2.08 8.22 6.62
CA LYS A 74 -1.40 7.71 7.82
C LYS A 74 -2.39 7.20 8.88
N THR A 75 -3.49 7.92 9.08
CA THR A 75 -4.53 7.54 10.04
C THR A 75 -5.27 6.29 9.56
N PHE A 76 -5.59 6.21 8.26
CA PHE A 76 -6.18 5.02 7.66
C PHE A 76 -5.27 3.79 7.82
N ALA A 77 -3.97 3.94 7.55
CA ALA A 77 -3.00 2.86 7.72
C ALA A 77 -2.89 2.42 9.19
N ALA A 78 -2.80 3.35 10.14
CA ALA A 78 -2.74 3.05 11.57
C ALA A 78 -4.02 2.35 12.06
N LEU A 79 -5.19 2.81 11.60
CA LEU A 79 -6.49 2.25 11.93
C LEU A 79 -6.63 0.81 11.38
N THR A 80 -6.30 0.60 10.11
CA THR A 80 -6.33 -0.72 9.47
C THR A 80 -5.34 -1.68 10.11
N CYS A 81 -4.14 -1.20 10.47
CA CYS A 81 -3.16 -1.99 11.20
C CYS A 81 -3.70 -2.40 12.58
N THR A 82 -4.35 -1.47 13.29
CA THR A 82 -4.97 -1.76 14.59
C THR A 82 -6.05 -2.84 14.48
N LEU A 83 -6.93 -2.76 13.48
CA LEU A 83 -7.90 -3.84 13.22
C LEU A 83 -7.24 -5.17 12.95
N LEU A 84 -6.22 -5.17 12.09
CA LEU A 84 -5.53 -6.39 11.73
C LEU A 84 -4.96 -7.04 12.98
N VAL A 85 -4.34 -6.26 13.89
CA VAL A 85 -3.85 -6.78 15.17
C VAL A 85 -4.97 -7.34 16.02
N LEU A 86 -6.09 -6.62 16.19
CA LEU A 86 -7.24 -7.11 16.97
C LEU A 86 -7.82 -8.41 16.37
N TYR A 87 -7.94 -8.48 15.05
CA TYR A 87 -8.38 -9.67 14.33
C TYR A 87 -7.42 -10.84 14.54
N LEU A 88 -6.11 -10.60 14.48
CA LEU A 88 -5.09 -11.61 14.71
C LEU A 88 -5.11 -12.13 16.16
N VAL A 89 -5.30 -11.25 17.14
CA VAL A 89 -5.46 -11.63 18.56
C VAL A 89 -6.72 -12.48 18.74
N TYR A 90 -7.85 -12.05 18.18
CA TYR A 90 -9.10 -12.83 18.23
C TYR A 90 -8.95 -14.20 17.54
N THR A 91 -8.26 -14.23 16.40
CA THR A 91 -7.98 -15.47 15.68
C THR A 91 -7.08 -16.39 16.49
N ALA A 92 -6.04 -15.85 17.14
CA ALA A 92 -5.14 -16.62 18.00
C ALA A 92 -5.89 -17.20 19.21
N ASP A 93 -6.72 -16.42 19.88
CA ASP A 93 -7.55 -16.88 21.01
C ASP A 93 -8.46 -18.06 20.63
N ARG A 94 -9.14 -17.96 19.48
CA ARG A 94 -9.96 -19.04 18.94
C ARG A 94 -9.14 -20.26 18.52
N GLY A 95 -7.99 -20.04 17.90
CA GLY A 95 -7.06 -21.11 17.54
C GLY A 95 -6.58 -21.89 18.76
N VAL A 96 -6.20 -21.18 19.83
CA VAL A 96 -5.78 -21.79 21.11
C VAL A 96 -6.94 -22.55 21.75
N SER A 97 -8.15 -21.99 21.74
CA SER A 97 -9.35 -22.67 22.24
C SER A 97 -9.61 -23.99 21.51
N LEU A 98 -9.41 -24.04 20.20
CA LEU A 98 -9.53 -25.26 19.40
C LEU A 98 -8.44 -26.27 19.71
N LEU A 99 -7.20 -25.82 19.92
CA LEU A 99 -6.09 -26.68 20.36
C LEU A 99 -6.37 -27.34 21.71
N LEU A 100 -6.96 -26.60 22.65
CA LEU A 100 -7.29 -27.06 24.00
C LEU A 100 -8.60 -27.87 24.08
N SER A 101 -9.33 -28.04 22.97
CA SER A 101 -10.62 -28.74 22.94
C SER A 101 -10.56 -30.26 23.22
N GLY A 102 -9.37 -30.86 23.21
CA GLY A 102 -9.17 -32.30 23.42
C GLY A 102 -9.54 -33.20 22.23
N SER A 103 -10.05 -32.63 21.13
CA SER A 103 -10.38 -33.37 19.91
C SER A 103 -9.27 -33.27 18.86
N VAL A 104 -9.04 -34.35 18.10
CA VAL A 104 -8.04 -34.36 17.01
C VAL A 104 -8.38 -33.36 15.92
N ALA A 105 -9.66 -33.27 15.53
CA ALA A 105 -10.13 -32.31 14.55
C ALA A 105 -9.91 -30.85 15.02
N GLY A 106 -10.20 -30.56 16.30
CA GLY A 106 -9.94 -29.25 16.90
C GLY A 106 -8.46 -28.89 16.89
N MET A 107 -7.58 -29.84 17.21
CA MET A 107 -6.12 -29.62 17.15
C MET A 107 -5.64 -29.25 15.74
N VAL A 108 -6.08 -29.98 14.71
CA VAL A 108 -5.67 -29.69 13.32
C VAL A 108 -6.16 -28.32 12.87
N LEU A 109 -7.42 -27.98 13.16
CA LEU A 109 -8.01 -26.69 12.79
C LEU A 109 -7.34 -25.53 13.55
N GLY A 110 -7.14 -25.68 14.86
CA GLY A 110 -6.46 -24.68 15.68
C GLY A 110 -5.03 -24.42 15.23
N LEU A 111 -4.29 -25.47 14.87
CA LEU A 111 -2.94 -25.35 14.34
C LEU A 111 -2.92 -24.58 13.01
N GLY A 112 -3.80 -24.93 12.07
CA GLY A 112 -3.91 -24.22 10.79
C GLY A 112 -4.28 -22.74 10.98
N MET A 113 -5.20 -22.45 11.90
CA MET A 113 -5.67 -21.11 12.22
C MET A 113 -4.58 -20.20 12.81
N ILE A 114 -3.59 -20.76 13.52
CA ILE A 114 -2.45 -20.02 14.07
C ILE A 114 -1.28 -19.96 13.09
N LEU A 115 -0.94 -21.08 12.43
CA LEU A 115 0.22 -21.16 11.54
C LEU A 115 0.07 -20.26 10.32
N LEU A 116 -1.11 -20.20 9.69
CA LEU A 116 -1.31 -19.42 8.47
C LEU A 116 -1.07 -17.91 8.71
N PRO A 117 -1.66 -17.26 9.73
CA PRO A 117 -1.34 -15.86 10.03
C PRO A 117 0.11 -15.62 10.44
N VAL A 118 0.73 -16.53 11.20
CA VAL A 118 2.14 -16.42 11.59
C VAL A 118 3.05 -16.43 10.37
N LEU A 119 2.81 -17.33 9.41
CA LEU A 119 3.53 -17.37 8.15
C LEU A 119 3.31 -16.10 7.31
N GLY A 120 2.07 -15.61 7.26
CA GLY A 120 1.74 -14.35 6.59
C GLY A 120 2.48 -13.15 7.19
N ALA A 121 2.48 -13.03 8.52
CA ALA A 121 3.20 -11.98 9.23
C ALA A 121 4.72 -12.07 9.00
N TRP A 122 5.29 -13.28 9.06
CA TRP A 122 6.69 -13.51 8.77
C TRP A 122 7.08 -13.12 7.34
N ALA A 123 6.28 -13.51 6.35
CA ALA A 123 6.50 -13.15 4.95
C ALA A 123 6.44 -11.63 4.74
N LEU A 124 5.46 -10.95 5.35
CA LEU A 124 5.32 -9.50 5.30
C LEU A 124 6.53 -8.79 5.92
N VAL A 125 6.97 -9.21 7.11
CA VAL A 125 8.15 -8.64 7.76
C VAL A 125 9.39 -8.81 6.89
N ARG A 126 9.58 -10.00 6.28
CA ARG A 126 10.69 -10.25 5.36
C ARG A 126 10.65 -9.30 4.15
N GLU A 127 9.47 -9.06 3.58
CA GLU A 127 9.29 -8.16 2.44
C GLU A 127 9.59 -6.70 2.80
N ILE A 128 9.12 -6.23 3.97
CA ILE A 128 9.41 -4.87 4.46
C ILE A 128 10.91 -4.69 4.71
N LEU A 129 11.56 -5.68 5.33
CA LEU A 129 13.00 -5.68 5.54
C LEU A 129 13.77 -5.67 4.22
N PHE A 130 13.28 -6.38 3.20
CA PHE A 130 13.88 -6.33 1.86
C PHE A 130 13.71 -4.94 1.23
N GLY A 131 12.52 -4.36 1.26
CA GLY A 131 12.25 -3.03 0.71
C GLY A 131 13.10 -1.93 1.37
N THR A 132 13.20 -1.93 2.70
CA THR A 132 14.04 -0.97 3.44
C THR A 132 15.52 -1.09 3.08
N ARG A 133 16.03 -2.31 2.89
CA ARG A 133 17.41 -2.55 2.44
C ARG A 133 17.67 -2.01 1.03
N ILE A 134 16.73 -2.20 0.11
CA ILE A 134 16.82 -1.63 -1.26
C ILE A 134 16.79 -0.10 -1.20
N GLN A 135 15.94 0.48 -0.34
CA GLN A 135 15.88 1.93 -0.17
C GLN A 135 17.18 2.50 0.42
N MET A 136 17.80 1.81 1.37
CA MET A 136 19.13 2.19 1.88
C MET A 136 20.21 2.13 0.78
N MET A 137 20.16 1.14 -0.12
CA MET A 137 21.06 1.07 -1.28
C MET A 137 20.85 2.25 -2.23
N ALA A 138 19.59 2.54 -2.55
CA ALA A 138 19.23 3.68 -3.39
C ALA A 138 19.75 5.00 -2.80
N GLN A 139 19.54 5.20 -1.49
CA GLN A 139 20.04 6.38 -0.78
C GLN A 139 21.57 6.46 -0.82
N GLN A 140 22.26 5.33 -0.59
CA GLN A 140 23.72 5.28 -0.65
C GLN A 140 24.27 5.66 -2.03
N LEU A 141 23.64 5.22 -3.13
CA LEU A 141 24.00 5.63 -4.49
C LEU A 141 23.66 7.10 -4.75
N SER A 142 22.52 7.56 -4.24
CA SER A 142 22.10 8.96 -4.39
C SER A 142 23.08 9.91 -3.70
N ASP A 143 23.55 9.55 -2.50
CA ASP A 143 24.49 10.36 -1.72
C ASP A 143 25.88 10.41 -2.36
N SER A 144 26.28 9.35 -3.07
CA SER A 144 27.56 9.31 -3.80
C SER A 144 27.49 9.88 -5.21
N GLY A 145 26.29 10.20 -5.72
CA GLY A 145 26.08 10.63 -7.10
C GLY A 145 26.23 9.52 -8.14
N ASP A 146 26.25 8.25 -7.71
CA ASP A 146 26.36 7.08 -8.60
C ASP A 146 25.00 6.50 -9.01
N LEU A 147 23.91 7.06 -8.48
CA LEU A 147 22.56 6.69 -8.88
C LEU A 147 22.30 7.17 -10.30
N ALA A 148 21.85 6.28 -11.17
CA ALA A 148 21.41 6.66 -12.52
C ALA A 148 20.35 7.77 -12.44
N GLU A 149 20.58 8.88 -13.14
CA GLU A 149 19.62 9.97 -13.20
C GLU A 149 18.35 9.52 -13.95
N ASP A 150 17.18 9.80 -13.36
CA ASP A 150 15.87 9.52 -13.99
C ASP A 150 15.53 10.62 -15.02
N ASN A 151 16.30 10.66 -16.11
CA ASN A 151 16.11 11.61 -17.22
C ASN A 151 15.20 11.05 -18.32
N LEU A 152 14.59 9.89 -18.09
CA LEU A 152 13.78 9.22 -19.10
C LEU A 152 12.48 10.00 -19.35
N PRO A 153 12.13 10.27 -20.62
CA PRO A 153 10.89 10.94 -20.95
C PRO A 153 9.70 10.11 -20.47
N ARG A 154 8.66 10.80 -20.02
CA ARG A 154 7.44 10.18 -19.50
C ARG A 154 6.27 10.40 -20.45
N THR A 155 5.43 9.38 -20.58
CA THR A 155 4.15 9.49 -21.28
C THR A 155 3.22 10.50 -20.59
N PRO A 156 2.16 11.00 -21.26
CA PRO A 156 1.15 11.85 -20.63
C PRO A 156 0.47 11.23 -19.39
N SER A 157 0.52 9.91 -19.26
CA SER A 157 0.04 9.16 -18.09
C SER A 157 1.07 9.02 -16.97
N GLY A 158 2.27 9.61 -17.11
CA GLY A 158 3.36 9.61 -16.14
C GLY A 158 4.24 8.35 -16.15
N LYS A 159 4.01 7.42 -17.07
CA LYS A 159 4.83 6.20 -17.23
C LYS A 159 6.11 6.52 -17.98
N VAL A 160 7.20 5.85 -17.65
CA VAL A 160 8.44 5.96 -18.43
C VAL A 160 8.19 5.50 -19.86
N ASP A 161 8.69 6.27 -20.82
CA ASP A 161 8.70 5.89 -22.23
C ASP A 161 9.62 4.68 -22.43
N ARG A 162 9.02 3.58 -22.87
CA ARG A 162 9.71 2.30 -23.03
C ARG A 162 10.74 2.35 -24.15
N GLU A 163 10.50 3.13 -25.20
CA GLU A 163 11.43 3.24 -26.33
C GLU A 163 12.69 4.01 -25.93
N ALA A 164 12.50 5.11 -25.19
CA ALA A 164 13.63 5.87 -24.63
C ALA A 164 14.42 5.03 -23.61
N ALA A 165 13.75 4.29 -22.74
CA ALA A 165 14.40 3.41 -21.78
C ALA A 165 15.17 2.27 -22.45
N ALA A 166 14.69 1.75 -23.60
CA ALA A 166 15.40 0.76 -24.39
C ALA A 166 16.66 1.33 -25.05
N ALA A 167 16.68 2.62 -25.42
CA ALA A 167 17.85 3.25 -26.03
C ALA A 167 19.02 3.39 -25.05
N GLU A 168 18.74 3.68 -23.78
CA GLU A 168 19.79 3.79 -22.75
C GLU A 168 20.17 2.44 -22.13
N PHE A 169 19.30 1.42 -22.25
CA PHE A 169 19.48 0.10 -21.64
C PHE A 169 20.86 -0.53 -21.96
N GLU A 170 21.31 -0.42 -23.21
CA GLU A 170 22.56 -1.03 -23.66
C GLU A 170 23.78 -0.51 -22.89
N SER A 171 23.77 0.77 -22.51
CA SER A 171 24.86 1.37 -21.73
C SER A 171 24.95 0.78 -20.31
N PHE A 172 23.81 0.52 -19.67
CA PHE A 172 23.75 -0.10 -18.35
C PHE A 172 24.09 -1.59 -18.39
N ALA A 173 23.69 -2.28 -19.46
CA ALA A 173 24.09 -3.67 -19.68
C ALA A 173 25.61 -3.77 -19.86
N ALA A 174 26.19 -2.92 -20.71
CA ALA A 174 27.63 -2.85 -20.92
C ALA A 174 28.41 -2.50 -19.64
N ALA A 175 27.89 -1.62 -18.78
CA ALA A 175 28.51 -1.29 -17.50
C ALA A 175 28.61 -2.51 -16.57
N VAL A 176 27.59 -3.37 -16.55
CA VAL A 176 27.60 -4.62 -15.77
C VAL A 176 28.53 -5.66 -16.40
N GLU A 177 28.64 -5.72 -17.73
CA GLU A 177 29.60 -6.60 -18.41
C GLU A 177 31.06 -6.20 -18.14
N GLN A 178 31.35 -4.90 -18.06
CA GLN A 178 32.68 -4.38 -17.74
C GLN A 178 33.05 -4.62 -16.27
N GLU A 179 32.10 -4.43 -15.35
CA GLU A 179 32.32 -4.56 -13.92
C GLU A 179 31.30 -5.51 -13.26
N PRO A 180 31.42 -6.83 -13.48
CA PRO A 180 30.44 -7.82 -13.03
C PRO A 180 30.34 -7.95 -11.50
N GLU A 181 31.36 -7.54 -10.77
CA GLU A 181 31.38 -7.54 -9.30
C GLU A 181 30.90 -6.20 -8.70
N ASN A 182 30.59 -5.19 -9.53
CA ASN A 182 30.14 -3.89 -9.06
C ASN A 182 28.63 -3.89 -8.78
N TRP A 183 28.27 -3.97 -7.50
CA TRP A 183 26.87 -3.97 -7.07
C TRP A 183 26.09 -2.71 -7.49
N LYS A 184 26.75 -1.56 -7.69
CA LYS A 184 26.11 -0.31 -8.12
C LYS A 184 25.62 -0.40 -9.57
N ALA A 185 26.44 -0.98 -10.45
CA ALA A 185 26.09 -1.23 -11.85
C ALA A 185 24.87 -2.17 -11.95
N TRP A 186 24.87 -3.24 -11.15
CA TRP A 186 23.73 -4.15 -11.05
C TRP A 186 22.45 -3.48 -10.53
N PHE A 187 22.57 -2.54 -9.59
CA PHE A 187 21.42 -1.79 -9.06
C PHE A 187 20.81 -0.89 -10.15
N ASN A 188 21.63 -0.12 -10.85
CA ASN A 188 21.18 0.76 -11.93
C ASN A 188 20.58 -0.05 -13.09
N LEU A 189 21.18 -1.19 -13.46
CA LEU A 189 20.60 -2.11 -14.45
C LEU A 189 19.24 -2.66 -14.00
N ALA A 190 19.08 -2.97 -12.71
CA ALA A 190 17.79 -3.41 -12.17
C ALA A 190 16.70 -2.33 -12.31
N CYS A 191 17.04 -1.06 -12.07
CA CYS A 191 16.14 0.07 -12.29
C CYS A 191 15.75 0.20 -13.77
N MET A 192 16.69 0.02 -14.69
CA MET A 192 16.40 0.05 -16.13
C MET A 192 15.50 -1.10 -16.58
N TYR A 193 15.72 -2.32 -16.09
CA TYR A 193 14.79 -3.43 -16.32
C TYR A 193 13.38 -3.12 -15.81
N ASP A 194 13.27 -2.42 -14.68
CA ASP A 194 11.98 -2.03 -14.12
C ASP A 194 11.28 -0.97 -14.99
N ALA A 195 12.04 0.00 -15.50
CA ALA A 195 11.58 1.06 -16.40
C ALA A 195 11.04 0.51 -17.73
N VAL A 196 11.71 -0.48 -18.32
CA VAL A 196 11.24 -1.15 -19.55
C VAL A 196 10.15 -2.20 -19.31
N GLY A 197 9.76 -2.44 -18.05
CA GLY A 197 8.69 -3.36 -17.66
C GLY A 197 9.10 -4.82 -17.48
N GLU A 198 10.39 -5.15 -17.54
CA GLU A 198 10.96 -6.49 -17.36
C GLU A 198 11.08 -6.88 -15.88
N ARG A 199 9.94 -6.97 -15.17
CA ARG A 199 9.88 -7.13 -13.69
C ARG A 199 10.57 -8.40 -13.15
N LYS A 200 10.68 -9.46 -13.95
CA LYS A 200 11.39 -10.68 -13.55
C LYS A 200 12.90 -10.47 -13.56
N ARG A 201 13.42 -9.84 -14.61
CA ARG A 201 14.85 -9.51 -14.76
C ARG A 201 15.28 -8.41 -13.80
N ALA A 202 14.46 -7.39 -13.59
CA ALA A 202 14.68 -6.35 -12.58
C ALA A 202 14.92 -6.95 -11.19
N ARG A 203 14.04 -7.86 -10.75
CA ARG A 203 14.20 -8.56 -9.47
C ARG A 203 15.41 -9.47 -9.41
N ALA A 204 15.84 -10.04 -10.54
CA ALA A 204 17.05 -10.86 -10.59
C ALA A 204 18.31 -10.00 -10.45
N ALA A 205 18.43 -8.92 -11.23
CA ALA A 205 19.53 -7.96 -11.14
C ALA A 205 19.62 -7.31 -9.75
N MET A 206 18.48 -6.94 -9.17
CA MET A 206 18.44 -6.37 -7.81
C MET A 206 18.93 -7.37 -6.74
N ARG A 207 18.59 -8.66 -6.88
CA ARG A 207 19.12 -9.70 -5.97
C ARG A 207 20.62 -9.90 -6.13
N ASN A 208 21.15 -9.77 -7.36
CA ASN A 208 22.59 -9.80 -7.60
C ASN A 208 23.31 -8.61 -6.96
N ALA A 209 22.78 -7.40 -7.15
CA ALA A 209 23.27 -6.20 -6.49
C ALA A 209 23.32 -6.38 -4.96
N TRP A 210 22.24 -6.92 -4.38
CA TRP A 210 22.20 -7.22 -2.95
C TRP A 210 23.26 -8.27 -2.55
N SER A 211 23.40 -9.37 -3.31
CA SER A 211 24.39 -10.42 -3.06
C SER A 211 25.80 -9.84 -2.97
N LEU A 212 26.21 -9.11 -4.01
CA LEU A 212 27.52 -8.46 -4.10
C LEU A 212 27.76 -7.48 -2.97
N ARG A 213 26.77 -6.63 -2.65
CA ARG A 213 26.86 -5.69 -1.53
C ARG A 213 26.98 -6.39 -0.17
N SER A 214 26.37 -7.57 -0.01
CA SER A 214 26.45 -8.38 1.20
C SER A 214 27.72 -9.26 1.28
N GLY A 215 28.63 -9.16 0.30
CA GLY A 215 29.87 -9.94 0.24
C GLY A 215 29.71 -11.34 -0.38
N GLY A 216 28.59 -11.60 -1.07
CA GLY A 216 28.37 -12.81 -1.87
C GLY A 216 28.96 -12.68 -3.29
N ALA A 217 29.11 -13.80 -3.99
CA ALA A 217 29.61 -13.82 -5.36
C ALA A 217 28.57 -13.34 -6.38
N ALA A 218 29.03 -12.83 -7.53
CA ALA A 218 28.18 -12.56 -8.68
C ALA A 218 27.46 -13.83 -9.14
N LYS A 219 26.18 -13.72 -9.46
CA LYS A 219 25.42 -14.80 -10.07
C LYS A 219 25.17 -14.47 -11.53
N GLU A 220 25.67 -15.31 -12.43
CA GLU A 220 25.46 -15.17 -13.86
C GLU A 220 23.95 -15.20 -14.16
N MET A 221 23.44 -14.13 -14.78
CA MET A 221 22.05 -14.06 -15.21
C MET A 221 21.95 -14.64 -16.63
N ARG A 222 21.48 -15.89 -16.74
CA ARG A 222 21.18 -16.52 -18.03
C ARG A 222 19.78 -16.16 -18.53
#